data_AF-A0AAN6M8X1-F1
#
_entry.id   AF-A0AAN6M8X1-F1
#
_cell.length_a   1.000
_cell.length_b   1.000
_cell.length_c   1.000
_cell.angle_alpha   90.00
_cell.angle_beta   90.00
_cell.angle_gamma   90.00
#
_symmetry.space_group_name_H-M   'P 1'
#
loop_
_entity.id
_entity.type
_entity.pdbx_description
1 polymer ?
#
loop_
_entity_poly.entity_id
_entity_poly.type
_entity_poly.pdbx_seq_one_letter_code
_entity_poly.pdbx_strand_id
1 'polypeptide(L)'
;MNTQTQNRRPLTEVKPSPGKGLGLFAKVALPRGTRIIAEAALLPDTHGAPRPIVTTFLHLTSSQRNAYLALHSYASPYAVKCYEEWISMPWGDFPPHIRKVLGIFSANHFDEGVFLEASRINHSCVPNMVHCYDGETNMMTVHVMRDVEPGEELTISYCGGCIHAWSERREFLLHYGFECTCEACEEVDGGKKPDVRQAWADSEEQLQLGVEGENWAQVQKHGVSLAGILESEGFFDGSLSFLYHEIARSYFNLNDFKSALVWMQKKVELDRILVGDDHPQYQFLGRVVQCLKTAVETSGPPSDILLGWADLNQE
;
A
#
# COMPACT_ATOMS: atom_id res chain seq x y z
N MET A 1 -20.98 -8.56 -22.27
CA MET A 1 -20.61 -9.99 -22.31
C MET A 1 -19.12 -10.06 -22.03
N ASN A 2 -18.71 -10.46 -20.82
CA ASN A 2 -17.30 -10.65 -20.49
C ASN A 2 -17.11 -12.09 -20.02
N THR A 3 -16.76 -12.93 -20.98
CA THR A 3 -16.46 -14.35 -20.85
C THR A 3 -15.03 -14.52 -20.33
N GLN A 4 -14.81 -14.47 -19.02
CA GLN A 4 -13.57 -14.97 -18.38
C GLN A 4 -13.79 -15.59 -16.99
N THR A 5 -14.91 -16.26 -16.76
CA THR A 5 -15.01 -17.30 -15.71
C THR A 5 -14.44 -18.62 -16.24
N GLN A 6 -13.19 -18.61 -16.69
CA GLN A 6 -12.46 -19.87 -16.90
C GLN A 6 -11.92 -20.34 -15.54
N ASN A 7 -12.07 -21.64 -15.28
CA ASN A 7 -11.46 -22.42 -14.20
C ASN A 7 -9.95 -22.16 -14.06
N ARG A 8 -9.54 -21.00 -13.54
CA ARG A 8 -8.18 -20.78 -13.07
C ARG A 8 -8.09 -21.54 -11.75
N ARG A 9 -7.14 -22.48 -11.68
CA ARG A 9 -6.74 -23.04 -10.39
C ARG A 9 -6.42 -21.86 -9.47
N PRO A 10 -6.87 -21.87 -8.21
CA PRO A 10 -6.55 -20.78 -7.30
C PRO A 10 -5.02 -20.66 -7.23
N LEU A 11 -4.51 -19.43 -7.40
CA LEU A 11 -3.08 -19.13 -7.33
C LEU A 11 -2.55 -19.26 -5.89
N THR A 12 -3.46 -19.19 -4.93
CA THR A 12 -3.17 -19.12 -3.50
C THR A 12 -4.03 -20.07 -2.68
N GLU A 13 -3.60 -20.35 -1.46
CA GLU A 13 -4.36 -21.08 -0.45
C GLU A 13 -4.17 -20.48 0.94
N VAL A 14 -5.19 -20.61 1.78
CA VAL A 14 -5.10 -20.23 3.19
C VAL A 14 -4.68 -21.45 4.01
N LYS A 15 -3.62 -21.31 4.81
CA LYS A 15 -3.08 -22.37 5.68
C LYS A 15 -2.67 -21.81 7.05
N PRO A 16 -2.49 -22.66 8.07
CA PRO A 16 -1.87 -22.22 9.32
C PRO A 16 -0.50 -21.59 9.08
N SER A 17 -0.28 -20.42 9.68
CA SER A 17 1.01 -19.72 9.70
C SER A 17 1.54 -19.70 11.14
N PRO A 18 2.75 -20.25 11.40
CA PRO A 18 3.32 -20.32 12.74
C PRO A 18 3.35 -18.94 13.44
N GLY A 19 2.73 -18.85 14.62
CA GLY A 19 2.67 -17.60 15.39
C GLY A 19 1.71 -16.51 14.87
N LYS A 20 1.13 -16.68 13.67
CA LYS A 20 0.26 -15.68 13.00
C LYS A 20 -1.16 -16.19 12.71
N GLY A 21 -1.49 -17.40 13.15
CA GLY A 21 -2.82 -17.98 12.95
C GLY A 21 -2.98 -18.55 11.55
N LEU A 22 -3.70 -17.87 10.66
CA LEU A 22 -3.86 -18.27 9.25
C LEU A 22 -3.13 -17.27 8.36
N GLY A 23 -2.51 -17.75 7.29
CA GLY A 23 -1.84 -16.93 6.28
C GLY A 23 -2.21 -17.36 4.87
N LEU A 24 -1.93 -16.49 3.90
CA LEU A 24 -2.08 -16.75 2.48
C LEU A 24 -0.76 -17.27 1.92
N PHE A 25 -0.79 -18.37 1.15
CA PHE A 25 0.40 -19.02 0.59
C PHE A 25 0.27 -19.20 -0.91
N ALA A 26 1.39 -19.14 -1.63
CA ALA A 26 1.45 -19.43 -3.06
C ALA A 26 1.22 -20.92 -3.33
N LYS A 27 0.33 -21.27 -4.26
CA LYS A 27 0.12 -22.67 -4.72
C LYS A 27 0.97 -23.05 -5.92
N VAL A 28 1.43 -22.04 -6.64
CA VAL A 28 2.20 -22.12 -7.89
C VAL A 28 3.28 -21.05 -7.84
N ALA A 29 4.25 -21.12 -8.75
CA ALA A 29 5.21 -20.04 -8.91
C ALA A 29 4.46 -18.79 -9.40
N LEU A 30 4.73 -17.64 -8.78
CA LEU A 30 4.11 -16.36 -9.11
C LEU A 30 5.20 -15.39 -9.60
N PRO A 31 5.28 -15.15 -10.91
CA PRO A 31 6.22 -14.16 -11.46
C PRO A 31 5.91 -12.75 -10.97
N ARG A 32 6.93 -11.91 -10.79
CA ARG A 32 6.81 -10.49 -10.45
C ARG A 32 5.73 -9.78 -11.30
N GLY A 33 4.89 -8.98 -10.64
CA GLY A 33 3.75 -8.28 -11.26
C GLY A 33 2.47 -9.12 -11.41
N THR A 34 2.45 -10.39 -10.98
CA THR A 34 1.21 -11.17 -10.96
C THR A 34 0.21 -10.56 -9.98
N ARG A 35 -0.97 -10.15 -10.48
CA ARG A 35 -2.09 -9.73 -9.63
C ARG A 35 -2.75 -10.94 -8.99
N ILE A 36 -2.80 -10.95 -7.66
CA ILE A 36 -3.37 -12.04 -6.86
C ILE A 36 -4.77 -11.70 -6.38
N ILE A 37 -5.01 -10.44 -6.02
CA ILE A 37 -6.30 -9.95 -5.52
C ILE A 37 -6.71 -8.73 -6.33
N ALA A 38 -8.01 -8.63 -6.61
CA ALA A 38 -8.68 -7.43 -7.07
C ALA A 38 -10.10 -7.44 -6.47
N GLU A 39 -10.33 -6.69 -5.40
CA GLU A 39 -11.58 -6.71 -4.65
C GLU A 39 -12.01 -5.31 -4.21
N ALA A 40 -13.32 -5.11 -4.07
CA ALA A 40 -13.88 -3.91 -3.46
C ALA A 40 -13.94 -4.06 -1.94
N ALA A 41 -13.96 -2.93 -1.22
CA ALA A 41 -14.10 -2.94 0.23
C ALA A 41 -15.42 -3.61 0.64
N LEU A 42 -15.35 -4.51 1.63
CA LEU A 42 -16.53 -5.10 2.25
C LEU A 42 -17.21 -4.09 3.18
N LEU A 43 -16.39 -3.42 4.00
CA LEU A 43 -16.78 -2.25 4.78
C LEU A 43 -15.88 -1.11 4.31
N PRO A 44 -16.41 0.05 3.92
CA PRO A 44 -15.60 1.23 3.64
C PRO A 44 -14.95 1.74 4.93
N ASP A 45 -13.94 2.60 4.79
CA ASP A 45 -13.42 3.35 5.92
C ASP A 45 -14.52 4.19 6.59
N THR A 46 -14.46 4.21 7.91
CA THR A 46 -15.39 4.92 8.79
C THR A 46 -14.63 5.77 9.82
N HIS A 47 -13.33 6.00 9.60
CA HIS A 47 -12.41 6.67 10.50
C HIS A 47 -12.44 6.11 11.92
N GLY A 48 -12.61 4.79 12.02
CA GLY A 48 -12.70 4.07 13.30
C GLY A 48 -13.98 4.30 14.12
N ALA A 49 -14.98 5.01 13.59
CA ALA A 49 -16.19 5.34 14.33
C ALA A 49 -17.07 4.09 14.60
N PRO A 50 -17.34 3.70 15.87
CA PRO A 50 -17.99 2.40 16.16
C PRO A 50 -19.41 2.26 15.60
N ARG A 51 -20.20 3.33 15.64
CA ARG A 51 -21.59 3.31 15.18
C ARG A 51 -21.67 3.06 13.65
N PRO A 52 -20.95 3.82 12.80
CA PRO A 52 -20.83 3.49 11.38
C PRO A 52 -20.37 2.05 11.11
N ILE A 53 -19.31 1.57 11.77
CA ILE A 53 -18.78 0.21 11.57
C ILE A 53 -19.89 -0.83 11.79
N VAL A 54 -20.54 -0.78 12.95
CA VAL A 54 -21.60 -1.75 13.32
C VAL A 54 -22.78 -1.62 12.37
N THR A 55 -23.18 -0.40 12.04
CA THR A 55 -24.32 -0.15 11.15
C THR A 55 -24.06 -0.74 9.77
N THR A 56 -22.88 -0.50 9.18
CA THR A 56 -22.51 -1.07 7.88
C THR A 56 -22.44 -2.59 7.92
N PHE A 57 -21.85 -3.16 8.97
CA PHE A 57 -21.82 -4.61 9.17
C PHE A 57 -23.23 -5.24 9.19
N LEU A 58 -24.21 -4.58 9.84
CA LEU A 58 -25.58 -5.07 9.89
C LEU A 58 -26.28 -5.05 8.52
N HIS A 59 -25.91 -4.12 7.64
CA HIS A 59 -26.45 -4.03 6.28
C HIS A 59 -25.85 -5.05 5.29
N LEU A 60 -24.74 -5.72 5.65
CA LEU A 60 -24.17 -6.78 4.83
C LEU A 60 -25.15 -7.95 4.63
N THR A 61 -24.97 -8.70 3.55
CA THR A 61 -25.67 -9.98 3.37
C THR A 61 -25.22 -11.01 4.40
N SER A 62 -26.01 -12.07 4.63
CA SER A 62 -25.62 -13.15 5.54
C SER A 62 -24.30 -13.82 5.16
N SER A 63 -24.03 -13.98 3.85
CA SER A 63 -22.75 -14.55 3.38
C SER A 63 -21.57 -13.63 3.71
N GLN A 64 -21.72 -12.32 3.46
CA GLN A 64 -20.70 -11.32 3.77
C GLN A 64 -20.43 -11.21 5.26
N ARG A 65 -21.47 -11.20 6.11
CA ARG A 65 -21.31 -11.21 7.58
C ARG A 65 -20.56 -12.46 8.04
N ASN A 66 -20.88 -13.63 7.50
CA ASN A 66 -20.18 -14.87 7.86
C ASN A 66 -18.70 -14.80 7.47
N ALA A 67 -18.38 -14.27 6.29
CA ALA A 67 -17.00 -14.07 5.84
C ALA A 67 -16.25 -13.10 6.75
N TYR A 68 -16.85 -11.94 7.07
CA TYR A 68 -16.30 -10.96 8.00
C TYR A 68 -16.06 -11.55 9.39
N LEU A 69 -17.04 -12.25 9.96
CA LEU A 69 -16.95 -12.87 11.28
C LEU A 69 -15.93 -14.01 11.39
N ALA A 70 -15.37 -14.44 10.26
CA ALA A 70 -14.27 -15.41 10.17
C ALA A 70 -12.88 -14.75 10.05
N LEU A 71 -12.79 -13.42 9.98
CA LEU A 71 -11.53 -12.67 10.07
C LEU A 71 -10.97 -12.70 11.50
N HIS A 72 -9.70 -12.33 11.63
CA HIS A 72 -9.04 -12.22 12.92
C HIS A 72 -9.72 -11.12 13.77
N SER A 73 -9.92 -11.36 15.06
CA SER A 73 -10.56 -10.40 15.96
C SER A 73 -9.60 -10.05 17.08
N TYR A 74 -9.16 -8.79 17.10
CA TYR A 74 -8.29 -8.26 18.14
C TYR A 74 -8.48 -6.75 18.25
N ALA A 75 -8.65 -6.26 19.48
CA ALA A 75 -8.65 -4.83 19.77
C ALA A 75 -7.49 -4.55 20.73
N SER A 76 -6.53 -3.74 20.29
CA SER A 76 -5.42 -3.31 21.13
C SER A 76 -5.90 -2.46 22.32
N PRO A 77 -5.09 -2.30 23.38
CA PRO A 77 -5.44 -1.40 24.48
C PRO A 77 -5.76 0.04 24.01
N TYR A 78 -5.06 0.52 22.97
CA TYR A 78 -5.35 1.81 22.35
C TYR A 78 -6.73 1.82 21.67
N ALA A 79 -7.02 0.84 20.82
CA ALA A 79 -8.31 0.75 20.14
C ALA A 79 -9.48 0.61 21.13
N VAL A 80 -9.30 -0.20 22.19
CA VAL A 80 -10.25 -0.33 23.29
C VAL A 80 -10.54 1.02 23.92
N LYS A 81 -9.50 1.79 24.29
CA LYS A 81 -9.66 3.12 24.88
C LYS A 81 -10.41 4.06 23.94
N CYS A 82 -10.08 4.09 22.65
CA CYS A 82 -10.81 4.89 21.66
C CYS A 82 -12.29 4.51 21.63
N TYR A 83 -12.63 3.22 21.57
CA TYR A 83 -14.02 2.79 21.57
C TYR A 83 -14.79 3.15 22.84
N GLU A 84 -14.15 3.06 24.00
CA GLU A 84 -14.74 3.48 25.28
C GLU A 84 -15.04 4.98 25.29
N GLU A 85 -14.13 5.81 24.78
CA GLU A 85 -14.30 7.27 24.68
C GLU A 85 -15.45 7.63 23.72
N TRP A 86 -15.48 7.03 22.52
CA TRP A 86 -16.49 7.30 21.50
C TRP A 86 -17.92 6.96 21.94
N ILE A 87 -18.09 5.91 22.73
CA ILE A 87 -19.40 5.40 23.15
C ILE A 87 -19.74 5.79 24.58
N SER A 88 -18.78 6.31 25.35
CA SER A 88 -18.91 6.65 26.77
C SER A 88 -19.38 5.45 27.60
N MET A 89 -18.78 4.29 27.35
CA MET A 89 -19.11 3.02 28.00
C MET A 89 -17.84 2.16 28.13
N PRO A 90 -17.63 1.42 29.23
CA PRO A 90 -16.51 0.48 29.34
C PRO A 90 -16.60 -0.64 28.31
N TRP A 91 -15.48 -1.07 27.73
CA TRP A 91 -15.43 -2.11 26.70
C TRP A 91 -16.05 -3.42 27.17
N GLY A 92 -15.84 -3.77 28.45
CA GLY A 92 -16.45 -4.96 29.07
C GLY A 92 -17.97 -5.00 28.99
N ASP A 93 -18.63 -3.84 28.97
CA ASP A 93 -20.08 -3.68 28.94
C ASP A 93 -20.66 -3.71 27.52
N PHE A 94 -19.81 -3.65 26.49
CA PHE A 94 -20.25 -3.78 25.11
C PHE A 94 -20.81 -5.20 24.88
N PRO A 95 -21.95 -5.33 24.18
CA PRO A 95 -22.48 -6.63 23.82
C PRO A 95 -21.40 -7.49 23.10
N PRO A 96 -21.26 -8.79 23.41
CA PRO A 96 -20.17 -9.61 22.88
C PRO A 96 -20.06 -9.61 21.34
N HIS A 97 -21.19 -9.55 20.64
CA HIS A 97 -21.22 -9.49 19.19
C HIS A 97 -20.70 -8.14 18.65
N ILE A 98 -20.96 -7.03 19.34
CA ILE A 98 -20.43 -5.71 18.98
C ILE A 98 -18.92 -5.68 19.20
N ARG A 99 -18.42 -6.18 20.34
CA ARG A 99 -16.98 -6.30 20.59
C ARG A 99 -16.27 -7.10 19.51
N LYS A 100 -16.87 -8.23 19.09
CA LYS A 100 -16.31 -9.05 18.01
C LYS A 100 -16.24 -8.26 16.70
N VAL A 101 -17.30 -7.55 16.32
CA VAL A 101 -17.34 -6.76 15.08
C VAL A 101 -16.28 -5.66 15.09
N LEU A 102 -16.17 -4.92 16.20
CA LEU A 102 -15.18 -3.84 16.35
C LEU A 102 -13.75 -4.38 16.40
N GLY A 103 -13.49 -5.46 17.13
CA GLY A 103 -12.16 -6.08 17.15
C GLY A 103 -11.75 -6.70 15.82
N ILE A 104 -12.70 -7.14 14.98
CA ILE A 104 -12.36 -7.52 13.60
C ILE A 104 -11.99 -6.27 12.79
N PHE A 105 -12.74 -5.18 12.92
CA PHE A 105 -12.42 -3.95 12.23
C PHE A 105 -11.03 -3.45 12.61
N SER A 106 -10.72 -3.35 13.90
CA SER A 106 -9.43 -2.83 14.40
C SER A 106 -8.22 -3.60 13.85
N ALA A 107 -8.34 -4.91 13.64
CA ALA A 107 -7.22 -5.75 13.23
C ALA A 107 -7.07 -5.95 11.72
N ASN A 108 -8.06 -5.54 10.92
CA ASN A 108 -8.13 -5.85 9.48
C ASN A 108 -8.43 -4.61 8.60
N HIS A 109 -8.47 -3.42 9.21
CA HIS A 109 -8.73 -2.17 8.50
C HIS A 109 -7.49 -1.66 7.79
N PHE A 110 -7.63 -1.42 6.48
CA PHE A 110 -6.75 -0.61 5.64
C PHE A 110 -7.31 0.81 5.57
N ASP A 111 -6.55 1.77 5.09
CA ASP A 111 -6.99 3.17 5.04
C ASP A 111 -8.32 3.37 4.29
N GLU A 112 -8.64 2.50 3.33
CA GLU A 112 -9.87 2.58 2.52
C GLU A 112 -10.98 1.63 2.99
N GLY A 113 -10.72 0.79 3.99
CA GLY A 113 -11.71 -0.08 4.61
C GLY A 113 -11.23 -1.51 4.89
N VAL A 114 -12.18 -2.43 5.01
CA VAL A 114 -11.93 -3.86 5.25
C VAL A 114 -12.16 -4.66 3.98
N PHE A 115 -11.13 -5.38 3.53
CA PHE A 115 -11.11 -6.18 2.30
C PHE A 115 -10.94 -7.66 2.66
N LEU A 116 -11.81 -8.55 2.18
CA LEU A 116 -11.93 -9.91 2.74
C LEU A 116 -10.71 -10.78 2.45
N GLU A 117 -10.21 -10.74 1.22
CA GLU A 117 -9.07 -11.55 0.80
C GLU A 117 -7.76 -10.92 1.26
N ALA A 118 -7.61 -9.59 1.13
CA ALA A 118 -6.42 -8.87 1.55
C ALA A 118 -6.18 -8.95 3.07
N SER A 119 -7.26 -8.98 3.88
CA SER A 119 -7.17 -9.19 5.34
C SER A 119 -6.62 -10.56 5.75
N ARG A 120 -6.44 -11.51 4.81
CA ARG A 120 -5.77 -12.80 5.07
C ARG A 120 -4.25 -12.75 4.88
N ILE A 121 -3.72 -11.66 4.34
CA ILE A 121 -2.31 -11.51 4.06
C ILE A 121 -1.62 -11.06 5.34
N ASN A 122 -0.71 -11.90 5.83
CA ASN A 122 0.03 -11.63 7.06
C ASN A 122 1.11 -10.57 6.85
N HIS A 123 1.64 -10.07 7.96
CA HIS A 123 2.74 -9.14 7.96
C HIS A 123 4.12 -9.80 7.73
N SER A 124 4.96 -9.07 7.00
CA SER A 124 6.43 -9.14 7.05
C SER A 124 7.02 -7.73 6.95
N CYS A 125 8.11 -7.43 7.67
CA CYS A 125 8.82 -6.15 7.50
C CYS A 125 9.59 -6.08 6.16
N VAL A 126 9.74 -7.22 5.50
CA VAL A 126 10.31 -7.42 4.15
C VAL A 126 9.29 -8.19 3.31
N PRO A 127 8.20 -7.52 2.89
CA PRO A 127 7.09 -8.18 2.22
C PRO A 127 7.45 -8.62 0.79
N ASN A 128 6.69 -9.59 0.28
CA ASN A 128 6.75 -10.01 -1.14
C ASN A 128 5.53 -9.54 -1.95
N MET A 129 4.53 -8.93 -1.29
CA MET A 129 3.34 -8.33 -1.89
C MET A 129 3.26 -6.84 -1.61
N VAL A 130 2.58 -6.13 -2.51
CA VAL A 130 2.14 -4.75 -2.32
C VAL A 130 0.65 -4.66 -2.63
N HIS A 131 -0.06 -3.83 -1.87
CA HIS A 131 -1.44 -3.47 -2.18
C HIS A 131 -1.48 -2.04 -2.72
N CYS A 132 -2.43 -1.79 -3.62
CA CYS A 132 -2.72 -0.46 -4.14
C CYS A 132 -4.24 -0.32 -4.22
N TYR A 133 -4.77 0.77 -3.69
CA TYR A 133 -6.17 1.13 -3.82
C TYR A 133 -6.36 2.12 -4.96
N ASP A 134 -7.36 1.87 -5.79
CA ASP A 134 -7.80 2.80 -6.81
C ASP A 134 -9.14 3.43 -6.43
N GLY A 135 -9.13 4.74 -6.22
CA GLY A 135 -10.33 5.52 -5.92
C GLY A 135 -11.30 5.64 -7.10
N GLU A 136 -10.83 5.52 -8.35
CA GLU A 136 -11.71 5.59 -9.52
C GLU A 136 -12.57 4.33 -9.65
N THR A 137 -11.96 3.14 -9.54
CA THR A 137 -12.67 1.86 -9.61
C THR A 137 -13.20 1.39 -8.25
N ASN A 138 -12.78 2.01 -7.15
CA ASN A 138 -13.03 1.57 -5.76
C ASN A 138 -12.61 0.12 -5.52
N MET A 139 -11.43 -0.24 -6.04
CA MET A 139 -10.86 -1.58 -5.93
C MET A 139 -9.48 -1.53 -5.29
N MET A 140 -9.26 -2.40 -4.32
CA MET A 140 -7.91 -2.77 -3.89
C MET A 140 -7.38 -3.87 -4.79
N THR A 141 -6.16 -3.69 -5.26
CA THR A 141 -5.40 -4.70 -5.97
C THR A 141 -4.16 -5.09 -5.18
N VAL A 142 -3.75 -6.35 -5.29
CA VAL A 142 -2.55 -6.86 -4.60
C VAL A 142 -1.70 -7.66 -5.57
N HIS A 143 -0.43 -7.31 -5.69
CA HIS A 143 0.50 -7.88 -6.67
C HIS A 143 1.82 -8.32 -6.04
N VAL A 144 2.44 -9.35 -6.64
CA VAL A 144 3.77 -9.83 -6.22
C VAL A 144 4.86 -8.86 -6.66
N MET A 145 5.72 -8.44 -5.74
CA MET A 145 6.82 -7.50 -6.01
C MET A 145 8.10 -8.17 -6.51
N ARG A 146 8.20 -9.49 -6.31
CA ARG A 146 9.29 -10.35 -6.80
C ARG A 146 8.71 -11.69 -7.24
N ASP A 147 9.53 -12.52 -7.86
CA ASP A 147 9.16 -13.91 -8.10
C ASP A 147 8.98 -14.62 -6.74
N VAL A 148 7.91 -15.43 -6.63
CA VAL A 148 7.54 -16.18 -5.42
C VAL A 148 7.39 -17.65 -5.77
N GLU A 149 8.03 -18.52 -4.99
CA GLU A 149 7.98 -19.97 -5.19
C GLU A 149 6.71 -20.60 -4.58
N PRO A 150 6.25 -21.77 -5.11
CA PRO A 150 5.15 -22.51 -4.50
C PRO A 150 5.44 -22.85 -3.03
N GLY A 151 4.47 -22.56 -2.15
CA GLY A 151 4.56 -22.81 -0.72
C GLY A 151 5.10 -21.64 0.11
N GLU A 152 5.61 -20.57 -0.52
CA GLU A 152 5.97 -19.34 0.20
C GLU A 152 4.72 -18.64 0.77
N GLU A 153 4.85 -18.05 1.97
CA GLU A 153 3.83 -17.18 2.55
C GLU A 153 3.82 -15.84 1.82
N LEU A 154 2.63 -15.39 1.42
CA LEU A 154 2.40 -14.08 0.84
C LEU A 154 2.19 -13.08 1.97
N THR A 155 2.96 -12.00 1.96
CA THR A 155 2.99 -11.02 3.04
C THR A 155 3.03 -9.58 2.52
N ILE A 156 2.36 -8.68 3.24
CA ILE A 156 2.44 -7.23 3.07
C ILE A 156 3.10 -6.60 4.30
N SER A 157 3.50 -5.33 4.20
CA SER A 157 3.90 -4.57 5.39
C SER A 157 2.70 -3.87 5.99
N TYR A 158 2.55 -3.94 7.32
CA TYR A 158 1.53 -3.19 8.06
C TYR A 158 2.09 -1.88 8.59
N CYS A 159 3.42 -1.74 8.65
CA CYS A 159 4.11 -0.71 9.41
C CYS A 159 5.13 0.07 8.57
N GLY A 160 4.94 0.17 7.25
CA GLY A 160 5.92 0.83 6.37
C GLY A 160 7.23 0.05 6.18
N GLY A 161 7.36 -1.14 6.78
CA GLY A 161 8.43 -2.10 6.53
C GLY A 161 9.69 -1.84 7.34
N CYS A 162 10.82 -2.40 6.92
CA CYS A 162 12.08 -2.36 7.66
C CYS A 162 12.75 -0.98 7.80
N ILE A 163 12.16 0.08 7.22
CA ILE A 163 12.71 1.42 7.30
C ILE A 163 12.62 2.02 8.71
N HIS A 164 11.55 1.72 9.44
CA HIS A 164 11.40 2.14 10.82
C HIS A 164 12.35 1.38 11.75
N ALA A 165 12.67 1.95 12.91
CA ALA A 165 13.48 1.28 13.91
C ALA A 165 12.84 -0.05 14.33
N TRP A 166 13.66 -1.04 14.70
CA TRP A 166 13.14 -2.32 15.20
C TRP A 166 12.14 -2.13 16.36
N SER A 167 12.45 -1.21 17.29
CA SER A 167 11.58 -0.89 18.43
C SER A 167 10.25 -0.27 18.00
N GLU A 168 10.28 0.66 17.03
CA GLU A 168 9.09 1.34 16.49
C GLU A 168 8.18 0.34 15.78
N ARG A 169 8.74 -0.54 14.93
CA ARG A 169 7.97 -1.59 14.27
C ARG A 169 7.33 -2.52 15.29
N ARG A 170 8.09 -2.95 16.30
CA ARG A 170 7.58 -3.86 17.34
C ARG A 170 6.45 -3.22 18.13
N GLU A 171 6.58 -1.96 18.52
CA GLU A 171 5.54 -1.20 19.22
C GLU A 171 4.30 -1.02 18.34
N PHE A 172 4.47 -0.63 17.07
CA PHE A 172 3.37 -0.48 16.14
C PHE A 172 2.59 -1.79 15.95
N LEU A 173 3.30 -2.91 15.77
CA LEU A 173 2.67 -4.21 15.51
C LEU A 173 1.92 -4.79 16.72
N LEU A 174 2.13 -4.27 17.94
CA LEU A 174 1.28 -4.62 19.09
C LEU A 174 -0.20 -4.25 18.86
N HIS A 175 -0.49 -3.30 17.96
CA HIS A 175 -1.86 -2.97 17.57
C HIS A 175 -2.60 -4.15 16.93
N TYR A 176 -1.86 -5.11 16.36
CA TYR A 176 -2.38 -6.31 15.71
C TYR A 176 -2.28 -7.56 16.59
N GLY A 177 -1.75 -7.44 17.82
CA GLY A 177 -1.76 -8.54 18.79
C GLY A 177 -0.79 -9.68 18.50
N PHE A 178 0.27 -9.45 17.71
CA PHE A 178 1.31 -10.44 17.43
C PHE A 178 2.72 -9.84 17.56
N GLU A 179 3.73 -10.71 17.62
CA GLU A 179 5.15 -10.34 17.57
C GLU A 179 5.74 -10.77 16.22
N CYS A 180 6.40 -9.86 15.50
CA CYS A 180 6.99 -10.15 14.21
C CYS A 180 8.34 -10.87 14.36
N THR A 181 8.46 -12.03 13.70
CA THR A 181 9.68 -12.86 13.65
C THR A 181 10.20 -13.02 12.23
N CYS A 182 10.00 -12.02 11.35
CA CYS A 182 10.60 -12.05 10.02
C CYS A 182 12.13 -11.86 10.09
N GLU A 183 12.84 -12.12 9.00
CA GLU A 183 14.31 -11.99 8.93
C GLU A 183 14.82 -10.62 9.42
N ALA A 184 14.11 -9.53 9.10
CA ALA A 184 14.47 -8.19 9.57
C ALA A 184 14.24 -7.97 11.08
N CYS A 185 13.53 -8.87 11.78
CA CYS A 185 13.28 -8.79 13.22
C CYS A 185 14.07 -9.82 14.03
N GLU A 186 14.60 -10.89 13.40
CA GLU A 186 15.44 -11.90 14.05
C GLU A 186 16.86 -11.40 14.34
N GLU A 187 17.38 -10.48 13.51
CA GLU A 187 18.65 -9.81 13.79
C GLU A 187 18.43 -8.78 14.92
N VAL A 188 19.19 -8.87 16.03
CA VAL A 188 19.09 -7.99 17.23
C VAL A 188 19.48 -6.52 16.93
N ASP A 189 19.80 -6.23 15.68
CA ASP A 189 20.05 -4.89 15.12
C ASP A 189 19.32 -4.72 13.76
N GLY A 190 18.28 -5.52 13.50
CA GLY A 190 17.58 -5.65 12.21
C GLY A 190 16.72 -4.43 11.80
N GLY A 191 16.97 -3.28 12.43
CA GLY A 191 16.61 -1.98 11.87
C GLY A 191 17.67 -1.53 10.87
N LYS A 192 17.31 -0.71 9.88
CA LYS A 192 18.33 -0.10 9.03
C LYS A 192 19.27 0.78 9.87
N LYS A 193 20.52 0.90 9.41
CA LYS A 193 21.54 1.72 10.06
C LYS A 193 20.96 3.11 10.37
N PRO A 194 21.22 3.69 11.55
CA PRO A 194 20.69 5.01 11.92
C PRO A 194 20.85 6.07 10.82
N ASP A 195 21.96 6.03 10.08
CA ASP A 195 22.24 6.96 8.97
C ASP A 195 21.20 6.89 7.84
N VAL A 196 20.71 5.70 7.49
CA VAL A 196 19.69 5.53 6.43
C VAL A 196 18.34 6.08 6.89
N ARG A 197 18.00 5.85 8.17
CA ARG A 197 16.76 6.36 8.77
C ARG A 197 16.76 7.88 8.88
N GLN A 198 17.88 8.45 9.28
CA GLN A 198 18.04 9.90 9.32
C GLN A 198 17.96 10.48 7.90
N ALA A 199 18.66 9.88 6.94
CA ALA A 199 18.63 10.33 5.55
C ALA A 199 17.22 10.24 4.93
N TRP A 200 16.44 9.23 5.31
CA TRP A 200 15.02 9.13 4.96
C TRP A 200 14.24 10.32 5.52
N ALA A 201 14.22 10.48 6.84
CA ALA A 201 13.43 11.50 7.51
C ALA A 201 13.79 12.91 7.01
N ASP A 202 15.08 13.19 6.87
CA ASP A 202 15.56 14.47 6.33
C ASP A 202 15.11 14.66 4.87
N SER A 203 15.16 13.61 4.04
CA SER A 203 14.76 13.74 2.64
C SER A 203 13.24 13.86 2.48
N GLU A 204 12.46 13.18 3.31
CA GLU A 204 10.99 13.24 3.33
C GLU A 204 10.50 14.63 3.73
N GLU A 205 11.00 15.19 4.84
CA GLU A 205 10.64 16.54 5.29
C GLU A 205 11.01 17.59 4.23
N GLN A 206 12.23 17.53 3.68
CA GLN A 206 12.68 18.50 2.69
C GLN A 206 11.97 18.33 1.35
N LEU A 207 11.56 17.12 0.97
CA LEU A 207 10.73 16.90 -0.21
C LEU A 207 9.37 17.56 -0.03
N GLN A 208 8.71 17.34 1.10
CA GLN A 208 7.39 17.92 1.40
C GLN A 208 7.44 19.46 1.33
N LEU A 209 8.41 20.08 2.00
CA LEU A 209 8.61 21.54 1.94
C LEU A 209 8.89 22.02 0.50
N GLY A 210 9.59 21.22 -0.29
CA GLY A 210 9.87 21.50 -1.69
C GLY A 210 8.62 21.48 -2.57
N VAL A 211 7.74 20.50 -2.36
CA VAL A 211 6.47 20.37 -3.08
C VAL A 211 5.52 21.51 -2.70
N GLU A 212 5.32 21.77 -1.40
CA GLU A 212 4.45 22.84 -0.91
C GLU A 212 4.91 24.23 -1.34
N GLY A 213 6.23 24.44 -1.42
CA GLY A 213 6.84 25.70 -1.84
C GLY A 213 7.15 25.81 -3.34
N GLU A 214 6.77 24.81 -4.16
CA GLU A 214 7.13 24.70 -5.58
C GLU A 214 8.64 24.90 -5.85
N ASN A 215 9.49 24.50 -4.91
CA ASN A 215 10.94 24.54 -5.06
C ASN A 215 11.44 23.28 -5.78
N TRP A 216 11.33 23.28 -7.11
CA TRP A 216 11.64 22.12 -7.94
C TRP A 216 13.07 21.60 -7.82
N ALA A 217 14.05 22.47 -7.55
CA ALA A 217 15.44 22.04 -7.33
C ALA A 217 15.60 21.25 -6.02
N GLN A 218 14.85 21.64 -4.99
CA GLN A 218 14.79 20.93 -3.72
C GLN A 218 14.07 19.58 -3.88
N VAL A 219 12.94 19.57 -4.59
CA VAL A 219 12.20 18.33 -4.94
C VAL A 219 13.10 17.36 -5.69
N GLN A 220 13.86 17.80 -6.70
CA GLN A 220 14.83 16.96 -7.41
C GLN A 220 15.84 16.33 -6.45
N LYS A 221 16.52 17.16 -5.66
CA LYS A 221 17.61 16.70 -4.81
C LYS A 221 17.14 15.67 -3.79
N HIS A 222 16.06 15.99 -3.07
CA HIS A 222 15.58 15.17 -1.97
C HIS A 222 14.74 13.99 -2.46
N GLY A 223 13.95 14.17 -3.52
CA GLY A 223 13.23 13.08 -4.18
C GLY A 223 14.17 12.02 -4.75
N VAL A 224 15.23 12.40 -5.46
CA VAL A 224 16.22 11.44 -6.00
C VAL A 224 16.94 10.70 -4.88
N SER A 225 17.30 11.39 -3.80
CA SER A 225 17.90 10.79 -2.60
C SER A 225 16.97 9.74 -1.99
N LEU A 226 15.71 10.11 -1.75
CA LEU A 226 14.71 9.26 -1.12
C LEU A 226 14.33 8.05 -2.00
N ALA A 227 14.19 8.26 -3.30
CA ALA A 227 13.94 7.17 -4.25
C ALA A 227 15.11 6.17 -4.30
N GLY A 228 16.36 6.67 -4.24
CA GLY A 228 17.54 5.81 -4.16
C GLY A 228 17.58 4.97 -2.88
N ILE A 229 17.15 5.55 -1.75
CA ILE A 229 16.98 4.81 -0.49
C ILE A 229 15.92 3.72 -0.69
N LEU A 230 14.70 4.04 -1.13
CA LEU A 230 13.63 3.06 -1.37
C LEU A 230 14.07 1.92 -2.30
N GLU A 231 14.69 2.23 -3.45
CA GLU A 231 15.20 1.24 -4.40
C GLU A 231 16.24 0.31 -3.75
N SER A 232 17.19 0.88 -2.99
CA SER A 232 18.24 0.10 -2.31
C SER A 232 17.71 -0.80 -1.21
N GLU A 233 16.58 -0.40 -0.61
CA GLU A 233 15.93 -1.11 0.48
C GLU A 233 14.84 -2.09 0.00
N GLY A 234 14.60 -2.16 -1.32
CA GLY A 234 13.67 -3.11 -1.93
C GLY A 234 12.20 -2.72 -1.82
N PHE A 235 11.92 -1.45 -1.52
CA PHE A 235 10.56 -0.92 -1.43
C PHE A 235 10.10 -0.44 -2.81
N PHE A 236 9.27 -1.25 -3.44
CA PHE A 236 8.69 -0.97 -4.76
C PHE A 236 7.18 -0.83 -4.64
N ASP A 237 6.72 0.15 -3.87
CA ASP A 237 5.31 0.42 -3.57
C ASP A 237 4.83 1.78 -4.10
N GLY A 238 3.62 2.18 -3.71
CA GLY A 238 3.01 3.45 -4.08
C GLY A 238 3.87 4.66 -3.70
N SER A 239 4.63 4.59 -2.60
CA SER A 239 5.52 5.67 -2.19
C SER A 239 6.65 5.88 -3.19
N LEU A 240 7.31 4.81 -3.67
CA LEU A 240 8.33 4.95 -4.71
C LEU A 240 7.74 5.47 -6.03
N SER A 241 6.53 5.02 -6.37
CA SER A 241 5.82 5.52 -7.56
C SER A 241 5.50 7.01 -7.48
N PHE A 242 5.07 7.48 -6.31
CA PHE A 242 4.86 8.90 -6.03
C PHE A 242 6.17 9.69 -6.16
N LEU A 243 7.28 9.19 -5.61
CA LEU A 243 8.58 9.87 -5.75
C LEU A 243 9.02 9.98 -7.21
N TYR A 244 8.86 8.93 -8.02
CA TYR A 244 9.17 9.01 -9.44
C TYR A 244 8.32 10.06 -10.16
N HIS A 245 7.05 10.22 -9.76
CA HIS A 245 6.20 11.29 -10.28
C HIS A 245 6.74 12.66 -9.91
N GLU A 246 7.01 12.92 -8.64
CA GLU A 246 7.49 14.22 -8.15
C GLU A 246 8.84 14.61 -8.73
N ILE A 247 9.76 13.64 -8.85
CA ILE A 247 11.05 13.86 -9.49
C ILE A 247 10.84 14.19 -10.98
N ALA A 248 10.01 13.44 -11.71
CA ALA A 248 9.73 13.76 -13.10
C ALA A 248 9.10 15.16 -13.27
N ARG A 249 8.13 15.50 -12.42
CA ARG A 249 7.44 16.79 -12.39
C ARG A 249 8.40 17.95 -12.12
N SER A 250 9.36 17.76 -11.21
CA SER A 250 10.39 18.76 -10.93
C SER A 250 11.34 19.00 -12.12
N TYR A 251 11.79 17.95 -12.82
CA TYR A 251 12.56 18.09 -14.05
C TYR A 251 11.75 18.78 -15.16
N PHE A 252 10.47 18.45 -15.29
CA PHE A 252 9.58 19.08 -16.25
C PHE A 252 9.46 20.59 -16.03
N ASN A 253 9.21 21.02 -14.79
CA ASN A 253 9.11 22.44 -14.42
C ASN A 253 10.43 23.20 -14.58
N LEU A 254 11.57 22.50 -14.53
CA LEU A 254 12.89 23.05 -14.82
C LEU A 254 13.28 22.98 -16.31
N ASN A 255 12.33 22.64 -17.20
CA ASN A 255 12.50 22.49 -18.65
C ASN A 255 13.51 21.40 -19.08
N ASP A 256 13.83 20.46 -18.20
CA ASP A 256 14.64 19.29 -18.54
C ASP A 256 13.72 18.10 -18.86
N PHE A 257 13.11 18.16 -20.05
CA PHE A 257 12.18 17.13 -20.52
C PHE A 257 12.85 15.75 -20.70
N LYS A 258 14.16 15.73 -20.94
CA LYS A 258 14.91 14.48 -21.10
C LYS A 258 14.98 13.73 -19.78
N SER A 259 15.33 14.41 -18.69
CA SER A 259 15.34 13.79 -17.37
C SER A 259 13.93 13.47 -16.89
N ALA A 260 12.95 14.36 -17.14
CA ALA A 260 11.54 14.08 -16.82
C ALA A 260 11.05 12.78 -17.49
N LEU A 261 11.40 12.57 -18.76
CA LEU A 261 11.08 11.34 -19.48
C LEU A 261 11.67 10.08 -18.82
N VAL A 262 12.92 10.12 -18.38
CA VAL A 262 13.59 8.97 -17.73
C VAL A 262 12.84 8.58 -16.44
N TRP A 263 12.50 9.55 -15.60
CA TRP A 263 11.77 9.29 -14.36
C TRP A 263 10.33 8.84 -14.61
N MET A 264 9.66 9.38 -15.62
CA MET A 264 8.35 8.88 -16.03
C MET A 264 8.38 7.45 -16.56
N GLN A 265 9.44 7.04 -17.26
CA GLN A 265 9.60 5.65 -17.69
C GLN A 265 9.76 4.71 -16.49
N LYS A 266 10.54 5.11 -15.47
CA LYS A 266 10.63 4.37 -14.21
C LYS A 266 9.26 4.24 -13.52
N LYS A 267 8.50 5.34 -13.43
CA LYS A 267 7.13 5.34 -12.90
C LYS A 267 6.21 4.38 -13.63
N VAL A 268 6.17 4.46 -14.96
CA VAL A 268 5.30 3.59 -15.78
C VAL A 268 5.65 2.11 -15.59
N GLU A 269 6.94 1.77 -15.52
CA GLU A 269 7.36 0.38 -15.28
C GLU A 269 6.90 -0.13 -13.91
N LEU A 270 7.04 0.70 -12.87
CA LEU A 270 6.59 0.38 -11.52
C LEU A 270 5.05 0.29 -11.44
N ASP A 271 4.33 1.26 -11.97
CA ASP A 271 2.85 1.28 -11.93
C ASP A 271 2.25 0.11 -12.70
N ARG A 272 2.91 -0.36 -13.76
CA ARG A 272 2.51 -1.61 -14.43
C ARG A 272 2.47 -2.80 -13.45
N ILE A 273 3.40 -2.84 -12.50
CA ILE A 273 3.48 -3.89 -11.47
C ILE A 273 2.44 -3.63 -10.38
N LEU A 274 2.26 -2.38 -9.95
CA LEU A 274 1.39 -2.00 -8.84
C LEU A 274 -0.10 -2.07 -9.15
N VAL A 275 -0.52 -1.64 -10.34
CA VAL A 275 -1.94 -1.56 -10.72
C VAL A 275 -2.29 -2.47 -11.90
N GLY A 276 -1.33 -2.74 -12.79
CA GLY A 276 -1.53 -3.54 -14.00
C GLY A 276 -1.79 -2.74 -15.26
N ASP A 277 -1.81 -3.44 -16.40
CA ASP A 277 -1.91 -2.84 -17.74
C ASP A 277 -3.34 -2.46 -18.15
N ASP A 278 -4.34 -3.10 -17.55
CA ASP A 278 -5.77 -2.80 -17.69
C ASP A 278 -6.19 -1.55 -16.90
N HIS A 279 -5.33 -0.99 -16.05
CA HIS A 279 -5.64 0.17 -15.21
C HIS A 279 -5.72 1.48 -16.03
N PRO A 280 -6.75 2.34 -15.85
CA PRO A 280 -6.88 3.61 -16.57
C PRO A 280 -5.68 4.55 -16.37
N GLN A 281 -5.17 4.65 -15.15
CA GLN A 281 -3.99 5.47 -14.83
C GLN A 281 -2.76 5.01 -15.62
N TYR A 282 -2.52 3.70 -15.74
CA TYR A 282 -1.39 3.18 -16.51
C TYR A 282 -1.47 3.60 -17.99
N GLN A 283 -2.66 3.56 -18.58
CA GLN A 283 -2.88 4.03 -19.96
C GLN A 283 -2.65 5.54 -20.11
N PHE A 284 -3.08 6.34 -19.12
CA PHE A 284 -2.82 7.78 -19.10
C PHE A 284 -1.31 8.08 -19.02
N LEU A 285 -0.59 7.43 -18.13
CA LEU A 285 0.86 7.62 -17.98
C LEU A 285 1.63 7.23 -19.25
N GLY A 286 1.16 6.21 -19.98
CA GLY A 286 1.69 5.87 -21.30
C GLY A 286 1.57 7.02 -22.32
N ARG A 287 0.46 7.77 -22.29
CA ARG A 287 0.29 8.99 -23.12
C ARG A 287 1.24 10.10 -22.67
N VAL A 288 1.40 10.32 -21.37
CA VAL A 288 2.35 11.31 -20.82
C VAL A 288 3.78 11.01 -21.29
N VAL A 289 4.23 9.76 -21.20
CA VAL A 289 5.55 9.33 -21.70
C VAL A 289 5.69 9.62 -23.19
N GLN A 290 4.65 9.36 -24.00
CA GLN A 290 4.71 9.65 -25.43
C GLN A 290 4.79 11.15 -25.72
N CYS A 291 4.05 11.98 -24.98
CA CYS A 291 4.14 13.43 -25.11
C CYS A 291 5.52 13.97 -24.69
N LEU A 292 6.12 13.45 -23.61
CA LEU A 292 7.47 13.82 -23.20
C LEU A 292 8.52 13.44 -24.26
N LYS A 293 8.40 12.26 -24.88
CA LYS A 293 9.27 11.88 -26.02
C LYS A 293 9.19 12.89 -27.15
N THR A 294 7.98 13.27 -27.57
CA THR A 294 7.78 14.28 -28.61
C THR A 294 8.39 15.62 -28.21
N ALA A 295 8.23 16.06 -26.96
CA ALA A 295 8.82 17.32 -26.47
C ALA A 295 10.36 17.29 -26.54
N VAL A 296 10.99 16.16 -26.17
CA VAL A 296 12.44 15.96 -26.28
C VAL A 296 12.92 15.97 -27.73
N GLU A 297 12.17 15.38 -28.66
CA GLU A 297 12.54 15.29 -30.07
C GLU A 297 12.37 16.61 -30.83
N THR A 298 11.30 17.35 -30.52
CA THR A 298 10.90 18.53 -31.29
C THR A 298 11.44 19.84 -30.71
N SER A 299 11.88 19.85 -29.45
CA SER A 299 12.16 21.07 -28.68
C SER A 299 11.00 22.09 -28.72
N GLY A 300 9.78 21.62 -28.97
CA GLY A 300 8.56 22.43 -29.02
C GLY A 300 7.96 22.69 -27.62
N PRO A 301 6.98 23.59 -27.52
CA PRO A 301 6.28 23.83 -26.25
C PRO A 301 5.56 22.55 -25.77
N PRO A 302 5.39 22.35 -24.45
CA PRO A 302 4.65 21.21 -23.92
C PRO A 302 3.22 21.19 -24.42
N SER A 303 2.69 20.00 -24.74
CA SER A 303 1.27 19.83 -25.07
C SER A 303 0.38 20.05 -23.84
N ASP A 304 -0.89 20.38 -24.03
CA ASP A 304 -1.88 20.52 -22.94
C ASP A 304 -1.96 19.28 -22.03
N ILE A 305 -1.72 18.07 -22.57
CA ILE A 305 -1.65 16.83 -21.79
C ILE A 305 -0.51 16.87 -20.76
N LEU A 306 0.64 17.44 -21.12
CA LEU A 306 1.80 17.55 -20.24
C LEU A 306 1.59 18.63 -19.19
N LEU A 307 1.01 19.77 -19.59
CA LEU A 307 0.66 20.84 -18.65
C LEU A 307 -0.34 20.33 -17.62
N GLY A 308 -1.44 19.72 -18.09
CA GLY A 308 -2.43 19.12 -17.20
C GLY A 308 -1.85 18.02 -16.32
N TRP A 309 -0.93 17.19 -16.82
CA TRP A 309 -0.24 16.19 -16.00
C TRP A 309 0.66 16.81 -14.92
N ALA A 310 1.40 17.86 -15.26
CA ALA A 310 2.28 18.55 -14.33
C ALA A 310 1.52 19.34 -13.24
N ASP A 311 0.28 19.75 -13.54
CA ASP A 311 -0.58 20.45 -12.59
C ASP A 311 -1.39 19.49 -11.69
N LEU A 312 -1.37 18.18 -11.95
CA LEU A 312 -2.03 17.21 -11.09
C LEU A 312 -1.23 17.06 -9.79
N ASN A 313 -1.86 17.36 -8.67
CA ASN A 313 -1.43 16.81 -7.38
C ASN A 313 -1.89 15.36 -7.31
N GLN A 314 -0.94 14.44 -7.10
CA GLN A 314 -1.28 13.08 -6.70
C GLN A 314 -1.64 13.15 -5.21
N GLU A 315 -2.92 13.32 -4.91
CA GLU A 315 -3.48 13.02 -3.59
C GLU A 315 -3.70 11.51 -3.43
#